data_AF-A0A0Q9Q132-F1
#
_entry.id   AF-A0A0Q9Q132-F1
#
_cell.length_a   1.000
_cell.length_b   1.000
_cell.length_c   1.000
_cell.angle_alpha   90.00
_cell.angle_beta   90.00
_cell.angle_gamma   90.00
#
_symmetry.space_group_name_H-M   'P 1'
#
loop_
_entity.id
_entity.type
_entity.pdbx_description
1 polymer ?
#
loop_
_entity_poly.entity_id
_entity_poly.type
_entity_poly.pdbx_seq_one_letter_code
_entity_poly.pdbx_strand_id
1 'polypeptide(L)'
;MANDHGFKRSEYISDIGFLQFAQASDTVIFDSQDISYYKEAFLDFKSTQIIVNRDFEEDEWILSANDVQTAITFDIDVYSEMKLSLKCFTVLGLIEGHDHKYTQFRIKHLIEGILSCQGFRCPVDEVLVHFERWLMSKPKPTLTKLCPAIQQFLYFSNFTFNDELLDIADQFSTFQHGIRSLPNFKRYFDI
;
A
#
# COMPACT_ATOMS: atom_id res chain seq x y z
N MET A 1 7.07 7.51 -20.12
CA MET A 1 6.57 6.13 -19.90
C MET A 1 5.85 6.18 -18.57
N ALA A 2 4.52 5.99 -18.57
CA ALA A 2 3.72 6.10 -17.36
C ALA A 2 3.92 4.84 -16.51
N ASN A 3 4.37 5.02 -15.27
CA ASN A 3 4.47 3.94 -14.29
C ASN A 3 3.06 3.64 -13.79
N ASP A 4 2.56 2.47 -14.17
CA ASP A 4 1.21 1.99 -13.92
C ASP A 4 1.16 1.33 -12.52
N HIS A 5 1.02 2.15 -11.48
CA HIS A 5 1.03 1.73 -10.07
C HIS A 5 -0.31 1.95 -9.34
N GLY A 6 -1.41 2.06 -10.09
CA GLY A 6 -2.77 2.09 -9.55
C GLY A 6 -3.38 0.68 -9.45
N PHE A 7 -4.34 0.51 -8.53
CA PHE A 7 -5.20 -0.68 -8.47
C PHE A 7 -5.90 -0.89 -9.83
N LYS A 8 -6.07 -2.15 -10.25
CA LYS A 8 -6.74 -2.51 -11.51
C LYS A 8 -7.91 -3.44 -11.22
N ARG A 9 -9.12 -2.89 -11.17
CA ARG A 9 -10.35 -3.69 -11.30
C ARG A 9 -10.42 -4.22 -12.74
N SER A 10 -10.81 -5.47 -12.94
CA SER A 10 -11.11 -5.99 -14.28
C SER A 10 -12.54 -6.51 -14.29
N GLU A 11 -13.41 -5.87 -15.07
CA GLU A 11 -14.78 -6.32 -15.28
C GLU A 11 -14.92 -6.96 -16.67
N TYR A 12 -15.58 -8.11 -16.72
CA TYR A 12 -15.90 -8.80 -17.98
C TYR A 12 -17.23 -8.27 -18.50
N ILE A 13 -17.21 -7.43 -19.54
CA ILE A 13 -18.42 -7.05 -20.28
C ILE A 13 -18.67 -8.15 -21.31
N SER A 14 -19.58 -9.07 -20.99
CA SER A 14 -19.98 -10.18 -21.87
C SER A 14 -21.16 -9.83 -22.77
N ASP A 15 -21.13 -8.68 -23.43
CA ASP A 15 -22.10 -8.36 -24.47
C ASP A 15 -21.38 -7.59 -25.58
N ILE A 16 -21.64 -7.99 -26.82
CA ILE A 16 -21.00 -7.61 -28.11
C ILE A 16 -19.98 -8.66 -28.56
N GLY A 17 -20.38 -9.46 -29.55
CA GLY A 17 -19.71 -10.63 -30.11
C GLY A 17 -18.39 -10.42 -30.85
N PHE A 18 -17.51 -9.56 -30.33
CA PHE A 18 -16.10 -9.49 -30.65
C PHE A 18 -15.36 -9.20 -29.34
N LEU A 19 -14.54 -10.16 -28.87
CA LEU A 19 -13.67 -10.01 -27.70
C LEU A 19 -12.69 -8.85 -27.91
N GLN A 20 -13.12 -7.62 -27.61
CA GLN A 20 -12.26 -6.48 -27.35
C GLN A 20 -12.11 -6.35 -25.85
N PHE A 21 -10.90 -6.59 -25.36
CA PHE A 21 -10.51 -6.31 -23.98
C PHE A 21 -10.54 -4.80 -23.76
N ALA A 22 -11.62 -4.28 -23.18
CA ALA A 22 -11.61 -2.96 -22.58
C ALA A 22 -11.02 -3.11 -21.16
N GLN A 23 -9.73 -2.85 -21.02
CA GLN A 23 -9.08 -2.80 -19.71
C GLN A 23 -9.48 -1.47 -19.03
N ALA A 24 -10.65 -1.44 -18.38
CA ALA A 24 -11.04 -0.33 -17.52
C ALA A 24 -10.20 -0.42 -16.24
N SER A 25 -9.15 0.38 -16.12
CA SER A 25 -8.33 0.46 -14.92
C SER A 25 -8.99 1.41 -13.91
N ASP A 26 -9.93 0.89 -13.11
CA ASP A 26 -10.46 1.68 -11.99
C ASP A 26 -9.41 1.78 -10.90
N THR A 27 -8.92 3.00 -10.63
CA THR A 27 -8.06 3.27 -9.49
C THR A 27 -8.94 3.23 -8.23
N VAL A 28 -8.75 2.20 -7.38
CA VAL A 28 -9.45 2.12 -6.09
C VAL A 28 -8.77 3.04 -5.08
N ILE A 29 -9.55 4.01 -4.62
CA ILE A 29 -9.19 4.96 -3.56
C ILE A 29 -10.02 4.60 -2.34
N PHE A 30 -9.39 4.64 -1.17
CA PHE A 30 -10.02 4.42 0.12
C PHE A 30 -11.04 5.52 0.42
N ASP A 31 -12.26 5.12 0.74
CA ASP A 31 -13.27 5.98 1.34
C ASP A 31 -13.66 5.37 2.70
N SER A 32 -13.45 6.12 3.78
CA SER A 32 -13.81 5.69 5.12
C SER A 32 -15.33 5.56 5.33
N GLN A 33 -16.14 6.19 4.47
CA GLN A 33 -17.59 6.12 4.50
C GLN A 33 -18.15 4.90 3.74
N ASP A 34 -17.40 4.36 2.79
CA ASP A 34 -17.80 3.17 2.02
C ASP A 34 -16.75 2.05 2.11
N ILE A 35 -16.88 1.26 3.17
CA ILE A 35 -16.03 0.08 3.41
C ILE A 35 -16.77 -1.25 3.21
N SER A 36 -18.00 -1.21 2.68
CA SER A 36 -18.89 -2.38 2.62
C SER A 36 -18.27 -3.51 1.80
N TYR A 37 -17.68 -3.17 0.66
CA TYR A 37 -16.97 -4.09 -0.21
C TYR A 37 -15.86 -4.87 0.53
N TYR A 38 -15.06 -4.19 1.35
CA TYR A 38 -13.96 -4.85 2.09
C TYR A 38 -14.49 -5.76 3.20
N LYS A 39 -15.61 -5.38 3.84
CA LYS A 39 -16.26 -6.22 4.84
C LYS A 39 -16.87 -7.47 4.24
N GLU A 40 -17.49 -7.36 3.06
CA GLU A 40 -18.00 -8.52 2.31
C GLU A 40 -16.86 -9.47 1.92
N ALA A 41 -15.79 -8.94 1.32
CA ALA A 41 -14.62 -9.74 0.97
C ALA A 41 -13.95 -10.38 2.20
N PHE A 42 -13.91 -9.69 3.34
CA PHE A 42 -13.45 -10.28 4.60
C PHE A 42 -14.31 -11.49 5.03
N LEU A 43 -15.64 -11.39 4.90
CA LEU A 43 -16.54 -12.50 5.21
C LEU A 43 -16.33 -13.68 4.25
N ASP A 44 -16.04 -13.42 2.98
CA ASP A 44 -15.70 -14.45 2.01
C ASP A 44 -14.39 -15.16 2.39
N PHE A 45 -13.35 -14.41 2.75
CA PHE A 45 -12.09 -14.98 3.25
C PHE A 45 -12.25 -15.76 4.55
N LYS A 46 -13.15 -15.31 5.42
CA LYS A 46 -13.51 -16.05 6.64
C LYS A 46 -14.22 -17.37 6.32
N SER A 47 -15.17 -17.35 5.37
CA SER A 47 -15.91 -18.54 4.95
C SER A 47 -14.99 -19.62 4.34
N THR A 48 -13.92 -19.18 3.68
CA THR A 48 -12.89 -20.04 3.06
C THR A 48 -11.72 -20.37 3.99
N GLN A 49 -11.78 -19.96 5.26
CA GLN A 49 -10.74 -20.17 6.28
C GLN A 49 -9.39 -19.50 5.97
N ILE A 50 -9.34 -18.55 5.03
CA ILE A 50 -8.16 -17.71 4.78
C ILE A 50 -7.93 -16.76 5.97
N ILE A 51 -9.02 -16.21 6.53
CA ILE A 51 -9.00 -15.44 7.78
C ILE A 51 -9.74 -16.24 8.86
N VAL A 52 -9.13 -16.39 10.03
CA VAL A 52 -9.70 -17.19 11.14
C VAL A 52 -10.60 -16.35 12.07
N ASN A 53 -10.44 -15.04 12.06
CA ASN A 53 -11.10 -14.11 12.96
C ASN A 53 -12.62 -14.10 12.84
N ARG A 54 -13.28 -13.67 13.91
CA ARG A 54 -14.74 -13.56 13.96
C ARG A 54 -15.18 -12.28 13.27
N ASP A 55 -14.53 -11.17 13.61
CA ASP A 55 -14.99 -9.84 13.21
C ASP A 55 -13.88 -9.05 12.50
N PHE A 56 -14.29 -8.21 11.56
CA PHE A 56 -13.38 -7.33 10.82
C PHE A 56 -12.71 -6.31 11.76
N GLU A 57 -13.40 -5.94 12.83
CA GLU A 57 -13.02 -4.93 13.80
C GLU A 57 -11.91 -5.39 14.75
N GLU A 58 -11.60 -6.69 14.81
CA GLU A 58 -10.55 -7.24 15.68
C GLU A 58 -9.16 -6.62 15.41
N ASP A 59 -8.39 -6.40 16.47
CA ASP A 59 -7.10 -5.71 16.42
C ASP A 59 -5.98 -6.59 15.87
N GLU A 60 -6.17 -7.91 15.89
CA GLU A 60 -5.25 -8.88 15.34
C GLU A 60 -6.00 -9.79 14.39
N TRP A 61 -5.47 -9.98 13.19
CA TRP A 61 -5.98 -10.95 12.23
C TRP A 61 -5.02 -12.14 12.06
N ILE A 62 -5.56 -13.34 11.98
CA ILE A 62 -4.81 -14.58 11.73
C ILE A 62 -5.15 -15.06 10.33
N LEU A 63 -4.15 -15.02 9.45
CA LEU A 63 -4.21 -15.57 8.10
C LEU A 63 -3.77 -17.03 8.10
N SER A 64 -4.56 -17.94 7.54
CA SER A 64 -4.26 -19.38 7.53
C SER A 64 -4.13 -19.94 6.11
N ALA A 65 -2.98 -20.54 5.80
CA ALA A 65 -2.75 -21.26 4.54
C ALA A 65 -1.88 -22.50 4.78
N ASN A 66 -2.30 -23.66 4.28
CA ASN A 66 -1.54 -24.92 4.33
C ASN A 66 -0.98 -25.22 5.74
N ASP A 67 -1.84 -25.16 6.77
CA ASP A 67 -1.49 -25.35 8.20
C ASP A 67 -0.52 -24.32 8.81
N VAL A 68 -0.12 -23.29 8.05
CA VAL A 68 0.68 -22.17 8.55
C VAL A 68 -0.23 -21.00 8.88
N GLN A 69 -0.08 -20.47 10.10
CA GLN A 69 -0.77 -19.28 10.56
C GLN A 69 0.16 -18.08 10.61
N THR A 70 -0.31 -16.93 10.15
CA THR A 70 0.41 -15.67 10.17
C THR A 70 -0.46 -14.60 10.82
N ALA A 71 0.02 -14.01 11.92
CA ALA A 71 -0.71 -12.96 12.64
C ALA A 71 -0.36 -11.57 12.11
N ILE A 72 -1.36 -10.71 11.96
CA ILE A 72 -1.24 -9.30 11.58
C ILE A 72 -1.91 -8.48 12.68
N THR A 73 -1.13 -7.72 13.44
CA THR A 73 -1.64 -6.84 14.50
C THR A 73 -1.74 -5.40 13.97
N PHE A 74 -2.87 -4.75 14.23
CA PHE A 74 -3.19 -3.38 13.82
C PHE A 74 -3.15 -2.43 15.03
N ASP A 75 -2.00 -2.31 15.69
CA ASP A 75 -1.77 -1.59 16.96
C ASP A 75 -1.57 -0.07 16.79
N ILE A 76 -2.51 0.59 16.12
CA ILE A 76 -2.46 2.04 15.85
C ILE A 76 -3.77 2.78 16.19
N ASP A 77 -4.39 2.45 17.32
CA ASP A 77 -5.72 2.95 17.73
C ASP A 77 -5.84 4.48 17.78
N VAL A 78 -4.74 5.17 18.09
CA VAL A 78 -4.66 6.65 18.09
C VAL A 78 -4.95 7.23 16.69
N TYR A 79 -4.73 6.42 15.66
CA TYR A 79 -4.95 6.74 14.24
C TYR A 79 -6.03 5.81 13.65
N SER A 80 -7.23 5.83 14.23
CA SER A 80 -8.35 4.95 13.86
C SER A 80 -8.69 4.89 12.36
N GLU A 81 -8.65 6.02 11.65
CA GLU A 81 -8.88 6.06 10.20
C GLU A 81 -7.77 5.35 9.42
N MET A 82 -6.51 5.51 9.83
CA MET A 82 -5.37 4.79 9.24
C MET A 82 -5.46 3.29 9.52
N LYS A 83 -5.91 2.92 10.73
CA LYS A 83 -6.17 1.53 11.09
C LYS A 83 -7.20 0.91 10.16
N LEU A 84 -8.30 1.62 9.92
CA LEU A 84 -9.35 1.17 9.00
C LEU A 84 -8.83 1.06 7.56
N SER A 85 -8.08 2.06 7.09
CA SER A 85 -7.45 2.04 5.76
C SER A 85 -6.53 0.83 5.60
N LEU A 86 -5.67 0.54 6.59
CA LEU A 86 -4.79 -0.64 6.57
C LEU A 86 -5.56 -1.96 6.52
N LYS A 87 -6.68 -2.07 7.24
CA LYS A 87 -7.52 -3.28 7.19
C LYS A 87 -8.12 -3.48 5.80
N CYS A 88 -8.65 -2.42 5.20
CA CYS A 88 -9.18 -2.46 3.84
C CYS A 88 -8.07 -2.79 2.82
N PHE A 89 -6.89 -2.19 2.99
CA PHE A 89 -5.72 -2.47 2.17
C PHE A 89 -5.20 -3.91 2.32
N THR A 90 -5.31 -4.49 3.51
CA THR A 90 -5.00 -5.91 3.77
C THR A 90 -5.94 -6.81 2.96
N VAL A 91 -7.25 -6.52 3.00
CA VAL A 91 -8.26 -7.25 2.22
C VAL A 91 -7.97 -7.15 0.72
N LEU A 92 -7.64 -5.97 0.20
CA LEU A 92 -7.23 -5.80 -1.20
C LEU A 92 -6.02 -6.66 -1.55
N GLY A 93 -5.01 -6.68 -0.68
CA GLY A 93 -3.84 -7.51 -0.89
C GLY A 93 -4.17 -9.01 -0.98
N LEU A 94 -5.14 -9.48 -0.20
CA LEU A 94 -5.62 -10.87 -0.27
C LEU A 94 -6.42 -11.15 -1.55
N ILE A 95 -7.24 -10.20 -2.02
CA ILE A 95 -7.97 -10.30 -3.29
C ILE A 95 -6.98 -10.45 -4.47
N GLU A 96 -5.87 -9.71 -4.42
CA GLU A 96 -4.80 -9.79 -5.42
C GLU A 96 -3.96 -11.08 -5.33
N GLY A 97 -4.20 -11.91 -4.32
CA GLY A 97 -3.49 -13.18 -4.13
C GLY A 97 -2.11 -13.03 -3.51
N HIS A 98 -1.84 -11.96 -2.76
CA HIS A 98 -0.60 -11.86 -2.00
C HIS A 98 -0.47 -12.96 -0.96
N ASP A 99 0.73 -13.54 -0.86
CA ASP A 99 1.00 -14.54 0.16
C ASP A 99 0.94 -13.93 1.58
N HIS A 100 0.57 -14.75 2.57
CA HIS A 100 0.31 -14.27 3.93
C HIS A 100 1.53 -13.63 4.59
N LYS A 101 2.75 -14.12 4.29
CA LYS A 101 3.99 -13.55 4.84
C LYS A 101 4.28 -12.20 4.22
N TYR A 102 4.04 -12.03 2.92
CA TYR A 102 4.18 -10.75 2.26
C TYR A 102 3.13 -9.76 2.76
N THR A 103 1.87 -10.16 2.92
CA THR A 103 0.81 -9.33 3.52
C THR A 103 1.21 -8.86 4.92
N GLN A 104 1.63 -9.77 5.80
CA GLN A 104 2.13 -9.42 7.13
C GLN A 104 3.33 -8.46 7.08
N PHE A 105 4.31 -8.74 6.21
CA PHE A 105 5.49 -7.90 6.04
C PHE A 105 5.10 -6.46 5.68
N ARG A 106 4.21 -6.28 4.71
CA ARG A 106 3.77 -4.96 4.24
C ARG A 106 3.05 -4.20 5.35
N ILE A 107 2.04 -4.82 5.97
CA ILE A 107 1.22 -4.16 6.98
C ILE A 107 2.05 -3.76 8.19
N LYS A 108 2.94 -4.65 8.67
CA LYS A 108 3.88 -4.32 9.75
C LYS A 108 4.68 -3.05 9.45
N HIS A 109 5.27 -2.97 8.26
CA HIS A 109 6.12 -1.81 7.94
C HIS A 109 5.30 -0.56 7.66
N LEU A 110 4.10 -0.67 7.06
CA LEU A 110 3.22 0.48 6.90
C LEU A 110 2.79 1.05 8.27
N ILE A 111 2.50 0.19 9.24
CA ILE A 111 2.25 0.61 10.64
C ILE A 111 3.44 1.37 11.21
N GLU A 112 4.66 0.80 11.10
CA GLU A 112 5.88 1.49 11.57
C GLU A 112 6.06 2.87 10.91
N GLY A 113 5.74 2.99 9.62
CA GLY A 113 5.80 4.25 8.87
C GLY A 113 4.75 5.26 9.34
N ILE A 114 3.50 4.84 9.48
CA ILE A 114 2.39 5.64 10.03
C ILE A 114 2.77 6.17 11.42
N LEU A 115 3.27 5.31 12.31
CA LEU A 115 3.69 5.70 13.65
C LEU A 115 4.86 6.70 13.62
N SER A 116 5.86 6.46 12.77
CA SER A 116 7.02 7.36 12.62
C SER A 116 6.62 8.75 12.11
N CYS A 117 5.57 8.82 11.29
CA CYS A 117 5.02 10.05 10.73
C CYS A 117 3.86 10.64 11.55
N GLN A 118 3.66 10.15 12.79
CA GLN A 118 2.58 10.59 13.68
C GLN A 118 1.19 10.56 13.01
N GLY A 119 0.93 9.50 12.26
CA GLY A 119 -0.32 9.30 11.53
C GLY A 119 -0.61 10.37 10.48
N PHE A 120 0.44 11.03 9.95
CA PHE A 120 0.31 12.07 8.94
C PHE A 120 -0.46 13.32 9.42
N ARG A 121 -0.51 13.56 10.74
CA ARG A 121 -1.24 14.68 11.37
C ARG A 121 -0.39 15.93 11.65
N CYS A 122 0.92 15.84 11.52
CA CYS A 122 1.85 16.96 11.71
C CYS A 122 1.87 17.88 10.49
N PRO A 123 2.49 19.08 10.58
CA PRO A 123 2.76 19.91 9.41
C PRO A 123 3.48 19.13 8.31
N VAL A 124 3.15 19.42 7.05
CA VAL A 124 3.62 18.65 5.87
C VAL A 124 5.15 18.52 5.88
N ASP A 125 5.89 19.61 6.10
CA ASP A 125 7.35 19.59 6.14
C ASP A 125 7.90 18.61 7.20
N GLU A 126 7.28 18.53 8.36
CA GLU A 126 7.67 17.59 9.42
C GLU A 126 7.37 16.14 9.01
N VAL A 127 6.19 15.91 8.42
CA VAL A 127 5.79 14.60 7.94
C VAL A 127 6.76 14.07 6.88
N LEU A 128 7.13 14.89 5.90
CA LEU A 128 8.08 14.51 4.85
C LEU A 128 9.45 14.17 5.45
N VAL A 129 9.94 14.95 6.41
CA VAL A 129 11.20 14.68 7.11
C VAL A 129 11.13 13.38 7.92
N HIS A 130 10.03 13.14 8.62
CA HIS A 130 9.83 11.90 9.38
C HIS A 130 9.76 10.67 8.48
N PHE A 131 9.05 10.78 7.35
CA PHE A 131 8.91 9.73 6.37
C PHE A 131 10.25 9.35 5.71
N GLU A 132 11.01 10.35 5.26
CA GLU A 132 12.33 10.13 4.67
C GLU A 132 13.30 9.50 5.67
N ARG A 133 13.33 10.01 6.92
CA ARG A 133 14.16 9.42 8.00
C ARG A 133 13.77 7.97 8.29
N TRP A 134 12.48 7.67 8.31
CA TRP A 134 12.00 6.32 8.51
C TRP A 134 12.46 5.39 7.38
N LEU A 135 12.36 5.80 6.11
CA LEU A 135 12.86 5.03 4.96
C LEU A 135 14.39 4.82 5.02
N MET A 136 15.15 5.87 5.35
CA MET A 136 16.61 5.78 5.51
C MET A 136 17.04 4.82 6.62
N SER A 137 16.18 4.59 7.63
CA SER A 137 16.47 3.64 8.71
C SER A 137 16.36 2.16 8.28
N LYS A 138 15.75 1.87 7.12
CA LYS A 138 15.51 0.50 6.67
C LYS A 138 16.68 -0.03 5.85
N PRO A 139 17.03 -1.32 6.00
CA PRO A 139 18.08 -1.93 5.18
C PRO A 139 17.60 -2.08 3.73
N LYS A 140 18.52 -2.00 2.76
CA LYS A 140 18.22 -2.06 1.32
C LYS A 140 17.32 -3.24 0.90
N PRO A 141 17.55 -4.49 1.36
CA PRO A 141 16.68 -5.62 0.99
C PRO A 141 15.22 -5.45 1.43
N THR A 142 14.99 -4.75 2.56
CA THR A 142 13.65 -4.41 3.03
C THR A 142 13.03 -3.37 2.10
N LEU A 143 13.77 -2.31 1.78
CA LEU A 143 13.30 -1.24 0.89
C LEU A 143 12.88 -1.78 -0.49
N THR A 144 13.59 -2.77 -1.03
CA THR A 144 13.24 -3.41 -2.31
C THR A 144 11.82 -3.96 -2.34
N LYS A 145 11.37 -4.56 -1.23
CA LYS A 145 10.02 -5.12 -1.12
C LYS A 145 8.99 -4.11 -0.61
N LEU A 146 9.46 -3.15 0.18
CA LEU A 146 8.62 -2.20 0.90
C LEU A 146 8.20 -1.00 0.03
N CYS A 147 9.08 -0.46 -0.81
CA CYS A 147 8.75 0.74 -1.61
C CYS A 147 7.53 0.52 -2.53
N PRO A 148 7.39 -0.62 -3.24
CA PRO A 148 6.17 -0.88 -4.03
C PRO A 148 4.90 -0.93 -3.16
N ALA A 149 5.01 -1.53 -1.97
CA ALA A 149 3.88 -1.62 -1.04
C ALA A 149 3.48 -0.26 -0.47
N ILE A 150 4.46 0.61 -0.20
CA ILE A 150 4.25 2.01 0.20
C ILE A 150 3.55 2.76 -0.92
N GLN A 151 4.06 2.70 -2.15
CA GLN A 151 3.47 3.42 -3.29
C GLN A 151 2.00 3.00 -3.49
N GLN A 152 1.72 1.69 -3.49
CA GLN A 152 0.34 1.19 -3.56
C GLN A 152 -0.53 1.70 -2.42
N PHE A 153 -0.02 1.74 -1.19
CA PHE A 153 -0.76 2.24 -0.04
C PHE A 153 -1.02 3.75 -0.13
N LEU A 154 -0.02 4.52 -0.57
CA LEU A 154 -0.12 5.95 -0.79
C LEU A 154 -1.19 6.28 -1.84
N TYR A 155 -1.19 5.60 -2.99
CA TYR A 155 -2.26 5.73 -3.99
C TYR A 155 -3.63 5.34 -3.44
N PHE A 156 -3.70 4.26 -2.66
CA PHE A 156 -4.94 3.79 -2.06
C PHE A 156 -5.50 4.78 -1.04
N SER A 157 -4.69 5.28 -0.10
CA SER A 157 -5.14 6.16 0.97
C SER A 157 -5.36 7.62 0.54
N ASN A 158 -4.77 8.03 -0.59
CA ASN A 158 -4.96 9.34 -1.22
C ASN A 158 -4.82 10.55 -0.28
N PHE A 159 -3.65 10.67 0.37
CA PHE A 159 -3.34 11.79 1.25
C PHE A 159 -3.23 13.13 0.51
N THR A 160 -3.38 14.25 1.22
CA THR A 160 -3.28 15.60 0.62
C THR A 160 -1.92 15.89 -0.03
N PHE A 161 -0.85 15.30 0.50
CA PHE A 161 0.54 15.49 0.06
C PHE A 161 1.11 14.17 -0.49
N ASN A 162 0.28 13.45 -1.23
CA ASN A 162 0.61 12.13 -1.76
C ASN A 162 1.81 12.17 -2.70
N ASP A 163 1.86 13.19 -3.56
CA ASP A 163 2.89 13.35 -4.59
C ASP A 163 4.28 13.48 -3.96
N GLU A 164 4.42 14.29 -2.90
CA GLU A 164 5.69 14.47 -2.20
C GLU A 164 6.15 13.18 -1.49
N LEU A 165 5.22 12.41 -0.91
CA LEU A 165 5.55 11.10 -0.32
C LEU A 165 5.94 10.08 -1.39
N LEU A 166 5.27 10.09 -2.53
CA LEU A 166 5.58 9.22 -3.67
C LEU A 166 6.95 9.55 -4.25
N ASP A 167 7.29 10.83 -4.40
CA ASP A 167 8.60 11.29 -4.86
C ASP A 167 9.72 10.81 -3.92
N ILE A 168 9.51 10.90 -2.61
CA ILE A 168 10.47 10.36 -1.63
C ILE A 168 10.58 8.84 -1.80
N ALA A 169 9.46 8.11 -1.81
CA ALA A 169 9.46 6.65 -1.93
C ALA A 169 10.13 6.17 -3.23
N ASP A 170 9.98 6.90 -4.34
CA ASP A 170 10.58 6.55 -5.63
C ASP A 170 12.10 6.70 -5.64
N GLN A 171 12.65 7.67 -4.91
CA GLN A 171 14.10 7.77 -4.72
C GLN A 171 14.67 6.51 -4.06
N PHE A 172 13.92 5.88 -3.15
CA PHE A 172 14.30 4.61 -2.50
C PHE A 172 14.03 3.38 -3.39
N SER A 173 13.09 3.46 -4.32
CA SER A 173 12.82 2.44 -5.34
C SER A 173 13.97 2.36 -6.36
N THR A 174 14.53 3.52 -6.76
CA THR A 174 15.52 3.65 -7.83
C THR A 174 16.90 3.11 -7.43
N PHE A 175 17.20 2.97 -6.13
CA PHE A 175 18.45 2.32 -5.68
C PHE A 175 18.58 0.84 -6.11
N GLN A 176 17.51 0.24 -6.67
CA GLN A 176 17.54 -1.09 -7.29
C GLN A 176 18.29 -1.11 -8.64
N HIS A 177 18.38 0.04 -9.32
CA HIS A 177 19.06 0.16 -10.62
C HIS A 177 20.34 0.96 -10.37
N GLY A 178 21.46 0.25 -10.20
CA GLY A 178 22.76 0.88 -10.05
C GLY A 178 22.99 1.96 -11.13
N ILE A 179 23.63 3.05 -10.69
CA ILE A 179 23.89 4.31 -11.41
C ILE A 179 22.80 5.36 -11.17
N ARG A 180 23.02 6.16 -10.11
CA ARG A 180 22.61 7.57 -10.12
C ARG A 180 23.11 8.17 -11.44
N SER A 181 22.27 8.33 -12.44
CA SER A 181 22.49 9.40 -13.41
C SER A 181 22.44 10.67 -12.60
N LEU A 182 23.61 11.29 -12.39
CA LEU A 182 23.72 12.63 -11.84
C LEU A 182 22.70 13.54 -12.55
N PRO A 183 22.11 14.52 -11.86
CA PRO A 183 21.33 15.56 -12.52
C PRO A 183 22.16 16.08 -13.70
N ASN A 184 21.54 16.18 -14.87
CA ASN A 184 22.15 16.91 -15.99
C ASN A 184 22.30 18.36 -15.55
N PHE A 185 23.43 18.70 -14.93
CA PHE A 185 23.89 20.07 -14.84
C PHE A 185 24.13 20.49 -16.29
N LYS A 186 23.12 21.11 -16.92
CA LYS A 186 23.36 22.03 -18.02
C LYS A 186 24.32 23.06 -17.45
N ARG A 187 25.61 22.88 -17.74
CA ARG A 187 26.60 23.94 -17.62
C ARG A 187 26.07 25.09 -18.47
N TYR A 188 25.54 26.11 -17.83
CA TYR A 188 25.52 27.44 -18.43
C TYR A 188 26.98 27.91 -18.40
N PHE A 189 27.73 27.53 -19.44
CA PHE A 189 28.83 28.34 -19.92
C PHE A 189 28.35 28.92 -21.24
N ASP A 190 28.04 30.21 -21.17
CA ASP A 190 27.96 31.24 -22.23
C ASP A 190 27.46 32.46 -21.42
N ILE A 191 28.24 33.48 -21.08
CA ILE A 191 29.28 34.25 -21.78
C ILE A 191 30.34 34.71 -20.77
#